data_AF-A0AAF3JA39-F1
#
_entry.id   AF-A0AAF3JA39-F1
#
_cell.length_a   1.000
_cell.length_b   1.000
_cell.length_c   1.000
_cell.angle_alpha   90.00
_cell.angle_beta   90.00
_cell.angle_gamma   90.00
#
_symmetry.space_group_name_H-M   'P 1'
#
loop_
_entity.id
_entity.type
_entity.pdbx_description
1 polymer ?
#
loop_
_entity_poly.entity_id
_entity_poly.type
_entity_poly.pdbx_seq_one_letter_code
_entity_poly.pdbx_strand_id
1 'polypeptide(L)'
;MDTSTSGRVKSQLEELMESEDEAPMEEDEGNPKPNDAEALLNDDSPLPETDLGQAIDLLITTWAQLLPNIRTRQISQAQTMEHVKEFGEICVRNFRDACHDVNSEFTKIAIQWQHEHPDETNEELLKDINAASTRQSTLLGRVPGVWSRRTDEYFKNSQQK
;
A
#
# COMPACT_ATOMS: atom_id res chain seq x y z
N MET A 1 63.72 -5.58 -33.16
CA MET A 1 63.51 -6.94 -32.66
C MET A 1 63.75 -6.85 -31.16
N ASP A 2 62.75 -6.35 -30.42
CA ASP A 2 61.67 -7.13 -29.78
C ASP A 2 62.20 -7.75 -28.48
N THR A 3 61.59 -7.63 -27.30
CA THR A 3 60.39 -6.93 -26.85
C THR A 3 60.53 -6.76 -25.33
N SER A 4 59.95 -5.67 -24.84
CA SER A 4 59.88 -5.27 -23.44
C SER A 4 59.00 -6.23 -22.63
N THR A 5 59.55 -6.84 -21.58
CA THR A 5 58.75 -7.52 -20.54
C THR A 5 58.10 -6.46 -19.64
N SER A 6 56.98 -5.92 -20.09
CA SER A 6 56.11 -5.08 -19.26
C SER A 6 55.05 -5.97 -18.62
N GLY A 7 55.24 -6.30 -17.34
CA GLY A 7 54.22 -6.95 -16.53
C GLY A 7 53.03 -6.01 -16.38
N ARG A 8 51.99 -6.23 -17.19
CA ARG A 8 50.72 -5.52 -17.09
C ARG A 8 49.90 -6.18 -15.99
N VAL A 9 49.75 -5.45 -14.89
CA VAL A 9 48.77 -5.74 -13.84
C VAL A 9 47.38 -5.77 -14.51
N LYS A 10 46.72 -6.92 -14.51
CA LYS A 10 45.32 -7.04 -14.94
C LYS A 10 44.47 -6.14 -14.04
N SER A 11 43.59 -5.33 -14.63
CA SER A 11 42.73 -4.45 -13.85
C SER A 11 41.67 -5.31 -13.15
N GLN A 12 41.36 -4.98 -11.89
CA GLN A 12 40.30 -5.63 -11.08
C GLN A 12 38.93 -5.69 -11.78
N LEU A 13 38.74 -4.92 -12.85
CA LEU A 13 37.56 -4.92 -13.69
C LEU A 13 37.46 -6.14 -14.62
N GLU A 14 38.59 -6.74 -15.03
CA GLU A 14 38.59 -7.96 -15.86
C GLU A 14 38.31 -9.21 -15.00
N GLU A 15 38.70 -9.21 -13.73
CA GLU A 15 38.45 -10.32 -12.81
C GLU A 15 36.99 -10.38 -12.33
N LEU A 16 36.28 -9.26 -12.36
CA LEU A 16 34.84 -9.16 -12.03
C LEU A 16 33.90 -9.60 -13.17
N MET A 17 34.40 -9.71 -14.41
CA MET A 17 33.57 -10.10 -15.57
C MET A 17 33.64 -11.60 -15.88
N GLU A 18 34.55 -12.36 -15.24
CA GLU A 18 34.70 -13.81 -15.45
C GLU A 18 34.01 -14.66 -14.36
N SER A 19 33.28 -14.04 -13.42
CA SER A 19 32.57 -14.75 -12.34
C SER A 19 31.07 -14.98 -12.59
N GLU A 20 30.58 -14.76 -13.81
CA GLU A 20 29.18 -14.99 -14.20
C GLU A 20 28.97 -16.35 -14.89
N ASP A 21 29.45 -17.44 -14.28
CA ASP A 21 29.09 -18.79 -14.73
C ASP A 21 28.66 -19.68 -13.55
N GLU A 22 27.38 -20.07 -13.62
CA GLU A 22 26.68 -21.13 -12.88
C GLU A 22 26.86 -21.21 -11.35
N ALA A 23 26.07 -20.41 -10.62
CA ALA A 23 25.54 -20.85 -9.34
C ALA A 23 24.17 -21.53 -9.58
N PRO A 24 23.93 -22.75 -9.08
CA PRO A 24 22.62 -23.38 -9.22
C PRO A 24 21.60 -22.55 -8.44
N MET A 25 20.48 -22.20 -9.10
CA MET A 25 19.33 -21.59 -8.44
C MET A 25 18.88 -22.52 -7.30
N GLU A 26 19.12 -22.11 -6.06
CA GLU A 26 18.35 -22.62 -4.95
C GLU A 26 16.91 -22.14 -5.16
N GLU A 27 16.00 -23.10 -5.27
CA GLU A 27 14.56 -22.85 -5.32
C GLU A 27 14.17 -22.15 -4.01
N ASP A 28 13.81 -20.87 -4.13
CA ASP A 28 13.16 -20.11 -3.08
C ASP A 28 11.77 -20.72 -2.82
N GLU A 29 11.67 -21.60 -1.82
CA GLU A 29 10.42 -22.22 -1.36
C GLU A 29 9.44 -21.22 -0.71
N GLY A 30 9.70 -19.90 -0.81
CA GLY A 30 8.91 -18.86 -0.15
C GLY A 30 7.81 -18.21 -0.98
N ASN A 31 7.85 -18.29 -2.32
CA ASN A 31 6.96 -17.47 -3.15
C ASN A 31 5.95 -18.33 -3.96
N PRO A 32 4.64 -18.28 -3.64
CA PRO A 32 3.63 -18.95 -4.47
C PRO A 32 3.58 -18.28 -5.84
N LYS A 33 3.78 -19.07 -6.90
CA LYS A 33 3.66 -18.58 -8.29
C LYS A 33 2.23 -18.10 -8.53
N PRO A 34 1.94 -17.24 -9.51
CA PRO A 34 0.58 -16.76 -9.79
C PRO A 34 -0.45 -17.86 -10.14
N ASN A 35 -0.02 -19.11 -10.37
CA ASN A 35 -0.90 -20.29 -10.47
C ASN A 35 -1.31 -20.89 -9.11
N ASP A 36 -0.66 -20.52 -8.01
CA ASP A 36 -0.91 -21.05 -6.66
C ASP A 36 -2.01 -20.28 -5.93
N ALA A 37 -2.36 -19.06 -6.33
CA ALA A 37 -3.45 -18.32 -5.70
C ALA A 37 -4.81 -19.00 -5.91
N GLU A 38 -5.09 -19.50 -7.12
CA GLU A 38 -6.31 -20.29 -7.37
C GLU A 38 -6.23 -21.69 -6.74
N ALA A 39 -5.04 -22.27 -6.60
CA ALA A 39 -4.87 -23.54 -5.90
C ALA A 39 -5.10 -23.39 -4.39
N LEU A 40 -4.62 -22.31 -3.78
CA LEU A 40 -4.85 -21.94 -2.38
C LEU A 40 -6.31 -21.59 -2.10
N LEU A 41 -7.02 -20.97 -3.05
CA LEU A 41 -8.46 -20.70 -2.91
C LEU A 41 -9.34 -21.95 -3.07
N ASN A 42 -8.83 -23.00 -3.73
CA ASN A 42 -9.51 -24.28 -3.93
C ASN A 42 -9.01 -25.38 -2.97
N ASP A 43 -8.07 -25.06 -2.07
CA ASP A 43 -7.61 -25.95 -1.01
C ASP A 43 -8.57 -25.84 0.18
N ASP A 44 -9.29 -26.94 0.45
CA ASP A 44 -10.21 -27.05 1.60
C ASP A 44 -9.47 -27.23 2.94
N SER A 45 -8.13 -27.18 2.95
CA SER A 45 -7.34 -27.24 4.17
C SER A 45 -7.62 -26.02 5.06
N PRO A 46 -7.69 -26.19 6.39
CA PRO A 46 -7.86 -25.06 7.30
C PRO A 46 -6.73 -24.04 7.11
N LEU A 47 -7.09 -22.80 6.79
CA LEU A 47 -6.12 -21.71 6.73
C LEU A 47 -5.43 -21.55 8.09
N PRO A 48 -4.12 -21.25 8.11
CA PRO A 48 -3.43 -20.97 9.36
C PRO A 48 -4.06 -19.75 10.04
N GLU A 49 -4.16 -19.78 11.36
CA GLU A 49 -4.59 -18.60 12.12
C GLU A 49 -3.58 -17.47 11.92
N THR A 50 -4.06 -16.33 11.42
CA THR A 50 -3.27 -15.12 11.21
C THR A 50 -3.86 -13.97 12.01
N ASP A 51 -3.04 -12.98 12.34
CA ASP A 51 -3.50 -11.76 13.01
C ASP A 51 -4.58 -11.04 12.17
N LEU A 52 -4.42 -11.03 10.83
CA LEU A 52 -5.45 -10.53 9.91
C LEU A 52 -6.74 -11.36 9.98
N GLY A 53 -6.63 -12.69 10.01
CA GLY A 53 -7.78 -13.60 10.15
C GLY A 53 -8.56 -13.33 11.43
N GLN A 54 -7.87 -13.19 12.56
CA GLN A 54 -8.48 -12.86 13.85
C GLN A 54 -9.15 -11.47 13.83
N ALA A 55 -8.53 -10.47 13.19
CA ALA A 55 -9.13 -9.14 13.04
C ALA A 55 -10.40 -9.19 12.16
N ILE A 56 -10.41 -9.98 11.10
CA ILE A 56 -11.58 -10.20 10.24
C ILE A 56 -12.69 -10.93 11.01
N ASP A 57 -12.37 -11.96 11.78
CA ASP A 57 -13.34 -12.68 12.61
C ASP A 57 -13.97 -11.76 13.67
N LEU A 58 -13.18 -10.87 14.26
CA LEU A 58 -13.67 -9.84 15.18
C LEU A 58 -14.59 -8.83 14.47
N LEU A 59 -14.24 -8.40 13.26
CA LEU A 59 -15.08 -7.52 12.45
C LEU A 59 -16.42 -8.18 12.09
N ILE A 60 -16.40 -9.44 11.67
CA ILE A 60 -17.62 -10.19 11.33
C ILE A 60 -18.48 -10.37 12.59
N THR A 61 -17.86 -10.69 13.73
CA THR A 61 -18.56 -10.86 15.01
C THR A 61 -19.22 -9.56 15.46
N THR A 62 -18.49 -8.43 15.40
CA THR A 62 -19.01 -7.11 15.79
C THR A 62 -20.10 -6.64 14.84
N TRP A 63 -19.96 -6.89 13.53
CA TRP A 63 -21.01 -6.63 12.54
C TRP A 63 -22.28 -7.44 12.79
N ALA A 64 -22.12 -8.75 13.06
CA ALA A 64 -23.23 -9.65 13.36
C ALA A 64 -23.97 -9.26 14.66
N GLN A 65 -23.27 -8.63 15.61
CA GLN A 65 -23.86 -8.08 16.83
C GLN A 65 -24.52 -6.71 16.58
N LEU A 66 -23.96 -5.88 15.71
CA LEU A 66 -24.48 -4.54 15.40
C LEU A 66 -25.92 -4.59 14.87
N LEU A 67 -26.20 -5.50 13.93
CA LEU A 67 -27.49 -5.55 13.22
C LEU A 67 -28.69 -5.92 14.12
N PRO A 68 -28.65 -6.97 14.97
CA PRO A 68 -29.73 -7.30 15.90
C PRO A 68 -29.91 -6.25 17.01
N ASN A 69 -28.82 -5.58 17.40
CA ASN A 69 -28.82 -4.61 18.49
C ASN A 69 -29.39 -3.24 18.05
N ILE A 70 -29.17 -2.85 16.79
CA ILE A 70 -29.79 -1.65 16.21
C ILE A 70 -31.23 -1.93 15.74
N ARG A 71 -31.50 -3.11 15.16
CA ARG A 71 -32.86 -3.54 14.79
C ARG A 71 -33.59 -4.10 16.00
N THR A 72 -33.89 -3.24 16.97
CA THR A 72 -34.93 -3.37 18.00
C THR A 72 -35.66 -4.72 18.06
N ARG A 73 -34.97 -5.81 18.44
CA ARG A 73 -35.65 -7.04 18.80
C ARG A 73 -36.15 -6.84 20.22
N GLN A 74 -37.48 -6.76 20.38
CA GLN A 74 -38.17 -6.51 21.64
C GLN A 74 -37.50 -7.24 22.81
N ILE A 75 -36.85 -6.48 23.68
CA ILE A 75 -36.27 -7.01 24.91
C ILE A 75 -37.39 -7.06 25.95
N SER A 76 -37.58 -8.25 26.51
CA SER A 76 -38.63 -8.62 27.48
C SER A 76 -38.52 -7.87 28.84
N GLN A 77 -37.63 -6.89 28.96
CA GLN A 77 -37.48 -6.02 30.13
C GLN A 77 -37.54 -4.57 29.69
N ALA A 78 -38.20 -3.72 30.48
CA ALA A 78 -38.29 -2.29 30.26
C ALA A 78 -36.90 -1.64 30.33
N GLN A 79 -36.15 -1.69 29.22
CA GLN A 79 -34.92 -0.94 29.08
C GLN A 79 -35.30 0.53 28.89
N THR A 80 -34.73 1.39 29.74
CA THR A 80 -34.82 2.83 29.56
C THR A 80 -34.14 3.21 28.24
N MET A 81 -34.63 4.27 27.61
CA MET A 81 -34.07 4.78 26.34
C MET A 81 -32.55 5.05 26.44
N GLU A 82 -32.06 5.43 27.62
CA GLU A 82 -30.63 5.66 27.85
C GLU A 82 -29.79 4.39 27.71
N HIS A 83 -30.26 3.22 28.19
CA HIS A 83 -29.53 1.96 27.99
C HIS A 83 -29.43 1.57 26.51
N VAL A 84 -30.48 1.84 25.72
CA VAL A 84 -30.47 1.55 24.28
C VAL A 84 -29.47 2.46 23.54
N LYS A 85 -29.38 3.74 23.93
CA LYS A 85 -28.40 4.68 23.37
C LYS A 85 -26.97 4.29 23.71
N GLU A 86 -26.69 4.03 24.99
CA GLU A 86 -25.36 3.63 25.47
C GLU A 86 -24.91 2.34 24.76
N PHE A 87 -25.80 1.35 24.69
CA PHE A 87 -25.51 0.10 24.02
C PHE A 87 -25.29 0.26 22.52
N GLY A 88 -26.07 1.13 21.86
CA GLY A 88 -25.85 1.48 20.46
C GLY A 88 -24.49 2.16 20.23
N GLU A 89 -24.09 3.07 21.11
CA GLU A 89 -22.78 3.72 21.06
C GLU A 89 -21.64 2.72 21.24
N ILE A 90 -21.77 1.77 22.17
CA ILE A 90 -20.81 0.68 22.37
C ILE A 90 -20.70 -0.18 21.10
N CYS A 91 -21.81 -0.59 20.51
CA CYS A 91 -21.80 -1.42 19.31
C CYS A 91 -21.12 -0.71 18.13
N VAL A 92 -21.42 0.59 17.91
CA VAL A 92 -20.80 1.38 16.84
C VAL A 92 -19.30 1.57 17.09
N ARG A 93 -18.91 1.83 18.33
CA ARG A 93 -17.50 1.97 18.71
C ARG A 93 -16.73 0.68 18.45
N ASN A 94 -17.25 -0.45 18.94
CA ASN A 94 -16.62 -1.75 18.75
C ASN A 94 -16.49 -2.12 17.27
N PHE A 95 -17.52 -1.85 16.46
CA PHE A 95 -17.45 -2.07 15.03
C PHE A 95 -16.39 -1.19 14.34
N ARG A 96 -16.33 0.09 14.70
CA ARG A 96 -15.30 1.01 14.19
C ARG A 96 -13.90 0.55 14.56
N ASP A 97 -13.70 0.14 15.82
CA ASP A 97 -12.40 -0.29 16.32
C ASP A 97 -11.97 -1.59 15.60
N ALA A 98 -12.89 -2.54 15.39
CA ALA A 98 -12.62 -3.74 14.59
C ALA A 98 -12.25 -3.43 13.11
N CYS A 99 -12.90 -2.43 12.49
CA CYS A 99 -12.49 -1.95 11.16
C CYS A 99 -11.06 -1.38 11.17
N HIS A 100 -10.68 -0.68 12.24
CA HIS A 100 -9.34 -0.13 12.39
C HIS A 100 -8.31 -1.26 12.54
N ASP A 101 -8.62 -2.30 13.32
CA ASP A 101 -7.72 -3.44 13.52
C ASP A 101 -7.43 -4.16 12.19
N VAL A 102 -8.45 -4.42 11.39
CA VAL A 102 -8.28 -5.00 10.04
C VAL A 102 -7.40 -4.10 9.16
N ASN A 103 -7.63 -2.79 9.16
CA ASN A 103 -6.84 -1.85 8.37
C ASN A 103 -5.37 -1.78 8.84
N SER A 104 -5.14 -1.93 10.15
CA SER A 104 -3.79 -2.01 10.73
C SER A 104 -3.06 -3.24 10.21
N GLU A 105 -3.71 -4.41 10.19
CA GLU A 105 -3.10 -5.64 9.66
C GLU A 105 -2.82 -5.55 8.16
N PHE A 106 -3.73 -4.99 7.35
CA PHE A 106 -3.43 -4.73 5.94
C PHE A 106 -2.23 -3.80 5.74
N THR A 107 -2.09 -2.78 6.60
CA THR A 107 -0.94 -1.87 6.54
C THR A 107 0.36 -2.61 6.85
N LYS A 108 0.38 -3.48 7.87
CA LYS A 108 1.55 -4.29 8.21
C LYS A 108 1.93 -5.24 7.07
N ILE A 109 0.96 -5.93 6.49
CA ILE A 109 1.17 -6.83 5.35
C ILE A 109 1.72 -6.06 4.15
N ALA A 110 1.17 -4.87 3.85
CA ALA A 110 1.69 -4.04 2.77
C ALA A 110 3.15 -3.63 2.99
N ILE A 111 3.52 -3.24 4.22
CA ILE A 111 4.90 -2.91 4.58
C ILE A 111 5.82 -4.14 4.47
N GLN A 112 5.35 -5.29 4.95
CA GLN A 112 6.10 -6.55 4.84
C GLN A 112 6.35 -6.90 3.36
N TRP A 113 5.30 -6.84 2.55
CA TRP A 113 5.40 -7.10 1.11
C TRP A 113 6.42 -6.16 0.45
N GLN A 114 6.39 -4.86 0.79
CA GLN A 114 7.36 -3.89 0.28
C GLN A 114 8.81 -4.22 0.67
N HIS A 115 9.00 -4.76 1.87
CA HIS A 115 10.31 -5.17 2.34
C HIS A 115 10.83 -6.41 1.60
N GLU A 116 9.93 -7.36 1.32
CA GLU A 116 10.21 -8.60 0.59
C GLU A 116 10.40 -8.35 -0.92
N HIS A 117 9.78 -7.31 -1.47
CA HIS A 117 9.80 -6.98 -2.91
C HIS A 117 10.33 -5.55 -3.14
N PRO A 118 11.62 -5.28 -2.81
CA PRO A 118 12.17 -3.93 -2.86
C PRO A 118 12.27 -3.37 -4.29
N ASP A 119 12.55 -4.22 -5.28
CA ASP A 119 12.70 -3.78 -6.67
C ASP A 119 11.35 -3.36 -7.29
N GLU A 120 10.32 -4.18 -7.09
CA GLU A 120 8.95 -3.88 -7.51
C GLU A 120 8.42 -2.61 -6.83
N THR A 121 8.63 -2.50 -5.51
CA THR A 121 8.25 -1.30 -4.73
C THR A 121 8.97 -0.05 -5.24
N ASN A 122 10.26 -0.15 -5.54
CA ASN A 122 11.03 0.97 -6.06
C ASN A 122 10.57 1.38 -7.46
N GLU A 123 10.24 0.42 -8.33
CA GLU A 123 9.71 0.70 -9.66
C GLU A 123 8.37 1.46 -9.58
N GLU A 124 7.44 0.98 -8.76
CA GLU A 124 6.15 1.64 -8.51
C GLU A 124 6.34 3.05 -7.95
N LEU A 125 7.23 3.21 -6.95
CA LEU A 125 7.54 4.50 -6.37
C LEU A 125 8.13 5.48 -7.39
N LEU A 126 9.05 5.02 -8.26
CA LEU A 126 9.63 5.85 -9.32
C LEU A 126 8.56 6.29 -10.32
N LYS A 127 7.63 5.39 -10.68
CA LYS A 127 6.50 5.70 -11.56
C LYS A 127 5.59 6.77 -10.95
N ASP A 128 5.27 6.66 -9.68
CA ASP A 128 4.45 7.63 -8.96
C ASP A 128 5.12 9.00 -8.84
N ILE A 129 6.41 9.02 -8.51
CA ILE A 129 7.21 10.24 -8.47
C ILE A 129 7.25 10.90 -9.85
N ASN A 130 7.46 10.12 -10.91
CA ASN A 130 7.49 10.65 -12.28
C ASN A 130 6.13 11.23 -12.70
N ALA A 131 5.03 10.58 -12.34
CA ALA A 131 3.69 11.09 -12.59
C ALA A 131 3.42 12.40 -11.81
N ALA A 132 3.84 12.47 -10.54
CA ALA A 132 3.75 13.67 -9.73
C ALA A 132 4.60 14.82 -10.30
N SER A 133 5.82 14.52 -10.72
CA SER A 133 6.73 15.46 -11.39
C SER A 133 6.10 16.02 -12.66
N THR A 134 5.57 15.15 -13.53
CA THR A 134 4.88 15.55 -14.76
C THR A 134 3.68 16.48 -14.49
N ARG A 135 2.89 16.16 -13.45
CA ARG A 135 1.77 17.02 -13.01
C ARG A 135 2.29 18.38 -12.55
N GLN A 136 3.35 18.42 -11.76
CA GLN A 136 3.94 19.66 -11.27
C GLN A 136 4.52 20.49 -12.42
N SER A 137 5.25 19.89 -13.36
CA SER A 137 5.74 20.58 -14.55
C SER A 137 4.59 21.17 -15.38
N THR A 138 3.48 20.44 -15.50
CA THR A 138 2.28 20.93 -16.19
C THR A 138 1.68 22.15 -15.47
N LEU A 139 1.59 22.10 -14.14
CA LEU A 139 1.08 23.23 -13.35
C LEU A 139 2.00 24.45 -13.45
N LEU A 140 3.32 24.24 -13.34
CA LEU A 140 4.32 25.31 -13.51
C LEU A 140 4.29 25.91 -14.91
N GLY A 141 4.15 25.09 -15.96
CA GLY A 141 4.00 25.57 -17.33
C GLY A 141 2.76 26.44 -17.56
N ARG A 142 1.72 26.31 -16.73
CA ARG A 142 0.52 27.17 -16.78
C ARG A 142 0.70 28.50 -16.05
N VAL A 143 1.68 28.62 -15.14
CA VAL A 143 1.88 29.83 -14.32
C VAL A 143 2.11 31.09 -15.16
N PRO A 144 2.97 31.10 -16.20
CA PRO A 144 3.17 32.30 -17.02
C PRO A 144 1.87 32.80 -17.66
N GLY A 145 1.03 31.90 -18.17
CA GLY A 145 -0.26 32.27 -18.75
C GLY A 145 -1.24 32.86 -17.74
N VAL A 146 -1.27 32.33 -16.52
CA VAL A 146 -2.08 32.89 -15.42
C VAL A 146 -1.55 34.26 -15.00
N TRP A 147 -0.22 34.41 -14.90
CA TRP A 147 0.43 35.68 -14.57
C TRP A 147 0.11 36.74 -15.63
N SER A 148 0.37 36.48 -16.91
CA SER A 148 0.11 37.43 -18.00
C SER A 148 -1.33 37.90 -17.99
N ARG A 149 -2.31 36.98 -17.86
CA ARG A 149 -3.73 37.36 -17.77
C ARG A 149 -4.01 38.29 -16.60
N ARG A 150 -3.50 37.98 -15.41
CA ARG A 150 -3.68 38.83 -14.22
C ARG A 150 -3.01 40.20 -14.37
N THR A 151 -1.83 40.24 -14.97
CA THR A 151 -1.12 41.51 -15.25
C THR A 151 -1.89 42.36 -16.25
N ASP A 152 -2.39 41.76 -17.33
CA ASP A 152 -3.20 42.45 -18.33
C ASP A 152 -4.52 42.98 -17.74
N GLU A 153 -5.19 42.18 -16.90
CA GLU A 153 -6.40 42.60 -16.17
C GLU A 153 -6.11 43.78 -15.24
N TYR A 154 -5.01 43.73 -14.47
CA TYR A 154 -4.60 44.82 -13.59
C TYR A 154 -4.38 46.12 -14.36
N PHE A 155 -3.62 46.07 -15.47
CA PHE A 155 -3.34 47.26 -16.27
C PHE A 155 -4.59 47.80 -16.97
N LYS A 156 -5.47 46.95 -17.50
CA LYS A 156 -6.75 47.39 -18.07
C LYS A 156 -7.63 48.12 -17.04
N ASN A 157 -7.74 47.56 -15.84
CA ASN A 157 -8.53 48.16 -14.76
C ASN A 157 -7.92 49.47 -14.23
N SER A 158 -6.60 49.65 -14.35
CA SER A 158 -5.91 50.89 -13.96
C SER A 158 -6.13 52.07 -14.92
N GLN A 159 -6.48 51.80 -16.18
CA GLN A 159 -6.72 52.83 -17.22
C GLN A 159 -8.18 53.30 -17.29
N GLN A 160 -9.08 52.66 -16.53
CA GLN A 160 -10.51 53.01 -16.45
C GLN A 160 -10.86 53.87 -15.21
N LYS A 161 -9.87 54.24 -14.40
CA LYS A 161 -9.99 55.22 -13.30
C LYS A 161 -9.39 56.54 -13.72
#